data_AF-A0A3C2DIZ6-F1
#
_entry.id   AF-A0A3C2DIZ6-F1
#
_cell.length_a   1.000
_cell.length_b   1.000
_cell.length_c   1.000
_cell.angle_alpha   90.00
_cell.angle_beta   90.00
_cell.angle_gamma   90.00
#
_symmetry.space_group_name_H-M   'P 1'
#
loop_
_entity.id
_entity.type
_entity.pdbx_description
1 polymer ?
#
loop_
_entity_poly.entity_id
_entity_poly.type
_entity_poly.pdbx_seq_one_letter_code
_entity_poly.pdbx_strand_id
1 'polypeptide(L)' 'INGMIFQRGNPMDYDRWAATPGCGAWDWAHCLPYFQRMETCLSGEDEWRGGDGPLKLE' A
#
# COMPACT_ATOMS: atom_id res chain seq x y z
N ILE A 1 -3.61 14.18 17.16
CA ILE A 1 -3.91 14.69 15.80
C ILE A 1 -2.83 14.17 14.86
N ASN A 2 -3.19 13.65 13.68
CA ASN A 2 -2.25 13.15 12.65
C ASN A 2 -1.86 14.31 11.69
N GLY A 3 -0.65 14.29 11.15
CA GLY A 3 -0.14 15.27 10.16
C GLY A 3 -0.61 15.04 8.72
N MET A 4 -1.47 14.05 8.46
CA MET A 4 -2.04 13.74 7.14
C MET A 4 -0.99 13.32 6.08
N ILE A 5 0.19 12.87 6.52
CA ILE A 5 1.21 12.31 5.64
C ILE A 5 0.87 10.86 5.35
N PHE A 6 0.77 10.50 4.06
CA PHE A 6 0.57 9.13 3.63
C PHE A 6 1.89 8.52 3.14
N GLN A 7 2.36 7.47 3.81
CA GLN A 7 3.51 6.69 3.41
C GLN A 7 3.19 5.20 3.62
N ARG A 8 3.34 4.38 2.58
CA ARG A 8 3.04 2.94 2.66
C ARG A 8 4.07 2.22 3.56
N GLY A 9 5.35 2.35 3.23
CA GLY A 9 6.45 1.63 3.87
C GLY A 9 7.42 1.09 2.83
N ASN A 10 8.53 0.46 3.25
CA ASN A 10 9.43 -0.23 2.33
C ASN A 10 8.89 -1.65 2.03
N PRO A 11 8.84 -2.11 0.76
CA PRO A 11 8.46 -3.49 0.42
C PRO A 11 9.14 -4.57 1.29
N MET A 12 10.42 -4.40 1.63
CA MET A 12 11.17 -5.34 2.45
C MET A 12 10.62 -5.51 3.87
N ASP A 13 9.92 -4.50 4.41
CA ASP A 13 9.31 -4.60 5.73
C ASP A 13 8.10 -5.55 5.70
N TYR A 14 7.32 -5.53 4.61
CA TYR A 14 6.22 -6.46 4.38
C TYR A 14 6.72 -7.88 4.16
N ASP A 15 7.77 -8.05 3.36
CA ASP A 15 8.37 -9.37 3.13
C ASP A 15 8.93 -9.96 4.44
N ARG A 16 9.50 -9.11 5.31
CA ARG A 16 9.89 -9.52 6.67
C ARG A 16 8.68 -9.94 7.51
N TRP A 17 7.54 -9.28 7.39
CA TRP A 17 6.32 -9.71 8.08
C TRP A 17 5.83 -11.06 7.57
N ALA A 18 5.87 -11.29 6.27
CA ALA A 18 5.47 -12.56 5.67
C ALA A 18 6.30 -13.76 6.16
N ALA A 19 7.56 -13.51 6.57
CA ALA A 19 8.41 -14.53 7.18
C ALA A 19 7.99 -14.94 8.60
N THR A 20 7.10 -14.18 9.26
CA THR A 20 6.57 -14.51 10.58
C THR A 20 5.47 -15.57 10.48
N PRO A 21 5.50 -16.65 11.28
CA PRO A 21 4.46 -17.68 11.25
C PRO A 21 3.05 -17.11 11.41
N GLY A 22 2.15 -17.46 10.49
CA GLY A 22 0.78 -16.95 10.45
C GLY A 22 0.57 -15.67 9.63
N CYS A 23 1.64 -15.01 9.19
CA CYS A 23 1.58 -13.76 8.43
C CYS A 23 1.91 -13.93 6.94
N GLY A 24 1.92 -15.14 6.39
CA GLY A 24 2.41 -15.41 5.02
C GLY A 24 1.71 -14.64 3.88
N ALA A 25 0.52 -14.07 4.12
CA ALA A 25 -0.20 -13.23 3.15
C ALA A 25 0.02 -11.71 3.36
N TRP A 26 1.02 -11.33 4.15
CA TRP A 26 1.37 -9.94 4.45
C TRP A 26 2.62 -9.45 3.69
N ASP A 27 3.07 -10.19 2.66
CA ASP A 27 4.14 -9.72 1.78
C ASP A 27 3.68 -8.55 0.91
N TRP A 28 4.66 -7.87 0.30
CA TRP A 28 4.38 -6.69 -0.52
C TRP A 28 3.42 -6.99 -1.67
N ALA A 29 3.56 -8.13 -2.34
CA ALA A 29 2.75 -8.49 -3.49
C ALA A 29 1.28 -8.74 -3.11
N HIS A 30 1.02 -9.33 -1.94
CA HIS A 30 -0.33 -9.50 -1.41
C HIS A 30 -0.93 -8.17 -0.93
N CYS A 31 -0.14 -7.29 -0.34
CA CYS A 31 -0.63 -5.99 0.14
C CYS A 31 -0.86 -4.96 -0.98
N LEU A 32 -0.07 -5.01 -2.06
CA LEU A 32 -0.10 -4.01 -3.14
C LEU A 32 -1.51 -3.78 -3.73
N PRO A 33 -2.32 -4.81 -4.06
CA PRO A 33 -3.68 -4.61 -4.54
C PRO A 33 -4.59 -3.88 -3.55
N TYR A 34 -4.35 -4.02 -2.24
CA TYR A 34 -5.11 -3.29 -1.23
C TYR A 34 -4.66 -1.84 -1.12
N PHE A 35 -3.36 -1.58 -1.27
CA PHE A 35 -2.85 -0.20 -1.37
C PHE A 35 -3.47 0.52 -2.56
N GLN A 36 -3.46 -0.11 -3.74
CA GLN A 36 -4.10 0.45 -4.94
C GLN A 36 -5.60 0.68 -4.74
N ARG A 37 -6.34 -0.29 -4.18
CA ARG A 37 -7.80 -0.13 -3.95
C ARG A 37 -8.14 1.01 -2.98
N MET A 38 -7.25 1.37 -2.05
CA MET A 38 -7.54 2.41 -1.07
C MET A 38 -7.34 3.83 -1.61
N GLU A 39 -6.48 4.01 -2.60
CA GLU A 39 -6.01 5.33 -3.03
C GLU A 39 -6.50 5.73 -4.43
N THR A 40 -6.59 7.04 -4.63
CA THR A 40 -6.69 7.72 -5.92
C THR A 40 -5.48 8.65 -6.03
N CYS A 41 -4.49 8.27 -6.83
CA CYS A 41 -3.34 9.12 -7.12
C CYS A 41 -3.71 10.17 -8.16
N LEU A 42 -3.59 11.45 -7.81
CA LEU A 42 -3.94 12.57 -8.69
C LEU A 42 -2.97 12.72 -9.87
N SER A 43 -1.78 12.12 -9.78
CA SER A 43 -0.82 12.04 -10.88
C SER A 43 -1.12 10.91 -11.89
N GLY A 44 -2.13 10.09 -11.63
CA GLY A 44 -2.53 8.95 -12.45
C GLY A 44 -2.25 7.60 -11.79
N GLU A 45 -2.95 6.57 -12.27
CA GLU A 45 -2.72 5.18 -11.89
C GLU A 45 -1.55 4.56 -12.65
N ASP A 46 -0.87 3.60 -12.02
CA ASP A 46 0.21 2.83 -12.63
C ASP A 46 0.31 1.43 -11.98
N GLU A 47 1.38 0.68 -12.28
CA GLU A 47 1.62 -0.65 -11.71
C GLU A 47 1.63 -0.65 -10.16
N TRP A 48 1.90 0.50 -9.54
CA TRP A 48 2.04 0.67 -8.11
C TRP A 48 0.91 1.49 -7.48
N ARG A 49 0.24 2.38 -8.23
CA ARG A 49 -0.71 3.40 -7.75
C ARG A 49 -2.14 3.13 -8.20
N GLY A 50 -3.08 3.35 -7.29
CA GLY A 50 -4.51 3.22 -7.56
C GLY A 50 -5.15 4.50 -8.09
N GLY A 51 -6.23 4.36 -8.86
CA GLY A 51 -6.97 5.49 -9.45
C GLY A 51 -8.38 5.71 -8.90
N ASP A 52 -8.95 4.73 -8.18
CA ASP A 52 -10.39 4.70 -7.86
C ASP A 52 -10.70 4.67 -6.35
N GLY A 53 -9.67 4.64 -5.50
CA GLY A 53 -9.83 4.49 -4.06
C GLY A 53 -10.29 5.77 -3.34
N PRO A 54 -10.91 5.67 -2.16
CA PRO A 54 -11.47 6.82 -1.44
C PRO A 54 -10.42 7.85 -0.97
N LEU A 55 -9.15 7.47 -0.85
CA LEU A 55 -8.08 8.35 -0.36
C LEU A 55 -7.41 9.08 -1.52
N LYS A 56 -7.63 10.39 -1.63
CA LYS A 56 -6.95 11.23 -2.63
C LYS A 56 -5.51 11.52 -2.22
N LEU A 57 -4.56 11.19 -3.09
CA LEU A 57 -3.13 11.45 -2.89
C LEU A 57 -2.66 12.49 -3.90
N GLU A 58 -2.07 13.57 -3.40
CA GLU A 58 -1.40 14.62 -4.18
C GLU A 58 0.05 14.26 -4.50
#